data_AF-A0A1D6HZ37-F1
#
_entry.id   AF-A0A1D6HZ37-F1
#
_cell.length_a   1.000
_cell.length_b   1.000
_cell.length_c   1.000
_cell.angle_alpha   90.00
_cell.angle_beta   90.00
_cell.angle_gamma   90.00
#
_symmetry.space_group_name_H-M   'P 1'
#
loop_
_entity.id
_entity.type
_entity.pdbx_description
1 polymer ?
#
loop_
_entity_poly.entity_id
_entity_poly.type
_entity_poly.pdbx_seq_one_letter_code
_entity_poly.pdbx_strand_id
1 'polypeptide(L)'
;MFDEIDYILEGKNAERFATLYSHGSSGVNSEASTSIKVPKVYWNYTCKTILTLEWIDGIKLTDAERISKANLNRKRMIDEGLYCSLRQLLEEGFFHADPHPGNLVATEGGSLAYFDFGMMGDIPRHYRVGLIQMLVHYVNRDSLGLANDFHSLGFVPEGTDLLAVADALRFSFGDVRRQSNDFQGVMNHLYDVMYEFSFSLPPDYALVIRALGSLEGTAKALDPEFKVIESAYPFVIGRLLADPSPDMRKILRELLICDDGSIRWNRLERLVHA
;
A
#
# COMPACT_ATOMS: atom_id res chain seq x y z
N MET A 1 -20.43 -0.29 11.34
CA MET A 1 -21.83 -0.39 10.88
C MET A 1 -22.68 0.82 11.22
N PHE A 2 -22.34 1.65 12.25
CA PHE A 2 -23.07 2.90 12.55
C PHE A 2 -22.37 4.19 12.08
N ASP A 3 -21.12 4.12 11.61
CA ASP A 3 -20.45 5.22 10.91
C ASP A 3 -20.62 5.15 9.38
N GLU A 4 -21.29 4.11 8.87
CA GLU A 4 -21.86 4.12 7.53
C GLU A 4 -23.09 5.04 7.56
N ILE A 5 -23.09 6.08 6.72
CA ILE A 5 -24.12 7.11 6.52
C ILE A 5 -23.92 8.41 7.35
N ASP A 6 -22.69 8.94 7.38
CA ASP A 6 -22.50 10.40 7.42
C ASP A 6 -21.84 10.87 6.12
N TYR A 7 -22.65 11.27 5.14
CA TYR A 7 -22.13 11.78 3.86
C TYR A 7 -21.41 13.13 3.97
N ILE A 8 -21.53 13.84 5.09
CA ILE A 8 -20.68 15.02 5.36
C ILE A 8 -19.25 14.55 5.63
N LEU A 9 -19.08 13.44 6.36
CA LEU A 9 -17.76 12.86 6.61
C LEU A 9 -17.15 12.33 5.31
N GLU A 10 -17.92 11.60 4.50
CA GLU A 10 -17.45 11.11 3.20
C GLU A 10 -17.05 12.25 2.25
N GLY A 11 -17.84 13.33 2.18
CA GLY A 11 -17.46 14.51 1.39
C GLY A 11 -16.16 15.17 1.87
N LYS A 12 -15.93 15.23 3.20
CA LYS A 12 -14.68 15.78 3.77
C LYS A 12 -13.50 14.86 3.47
N ASN A 13 -13.72 13.56 3.52
CA ASN A 13 -12.72 12.56 3.15
C ASN A 13 -12.33 12.70 1.67
N ALA A 14 -13.30 12.90 0.78
CA ALA A 14 -13.05 13.15 -0.64
C ALA A 14 -12.19 14.39 -0.86
N GLU A 15 -12.51 15.53 -0.22
CA GLU A 15 -11.69 16.76 -0.34
C GLU A 15 -10.28 16.60 0.23
N ARG A 16 -10.13 15.92 1.37
CA ARG A 16 -8.82 15.61 1.95
C ARG A 16 -8.01 14.72 1.03
N PHE A 17 -8.63 13.69 0.46
CA PHE A 17 -8.00 12.79 -0.51
C PHE A 17 -7.55 13.56 -1.76
N ALA A 18 -8.42 14.41 -2.31
CA ALA A 18 -8.09 15.25 -3.46
C ALA A 18 -6.89 16.16 -3.18
N THR A 19 -6.86 16.80 -2.01
CA THR A 19 -5.76 17.68 -1.60
C THR A 19 -4.42 16.95 -1.54
N LEU A 20 -4.41 15.71 -1.03
CA LEU A 20 -3.19 14.93 -0.87
C LEU A 20 -2.74 14.28 -2.20
N TYR A 21 -3.68 13.80 -3.01
CA TYR A 21 -3.37 12.84 -4.09
C TYR A 21 -3.72 13.30 -5.50
N SER A 22 -4.53 14.34 -5.69
CA SER A 22 -4.93 14.79 -7.05
C SER A 22 -3.90 15.66 -7.78
N HIS A 23 -2.86 16.12 -7.09
CA HIS A 23 -1.75 16.78 -7.75
C HIS A 23 -0.89 15.73 -8.45
N GLY A 24 -0.83 15.80 -9.79
CA GLY A 24 -0.13 14.83 -10.62
C GLY A 24 1.28 14.53 -10.11
N SER A 25 1.63 13.25 -10.11
CA SER A 25 2.96 12.72 -9.78
C SER A 25 4.02 13.55 -10.48
N SER A 26 4.61 14.52 -9.76
CA SER A 26 5.60 15.46 -10.26
C SER A 26 6.98 14.79 -10.24
N GLY A 27 7.07 13.64 -10.92
CA GLY A 27 8.29 12.86 -11.11
C GLY A 27 8.48 12.60 -12.60
N VAL A 28 9.30 13.45 -13.23
CA VAL A 28 9.98 13.24 -14.53
C VAL A 28 9.13 12.61 -15.64
N ASN A 29 8.32 13.46 -16.31
CA ASN A 29 8.10 13.55 -17.77
C ASN A 29 6.69 14.11 -18.05
N SER A 30 6.67 15.34 -18.56
CA SER A 30 5.49 16.15 -18.88
C SER A 30 4.77 15.69 -20.15
N GLU A 31 4.41 14.41 -20.26
CA GLU A 31 3.53 13.91 -21.30
C GLU A 31 2.24 13.36 -20.66
N ALA A 32 1.16 14.13 -20.83
CA ALA A 32 -0.21 13.87 -20.38
C ALA A 32 -0.27 13.09 -19.06
N SER A 33 -0.02 13.76 -17.92
CA SER A 33 -0.03 13.11 -16.61
C SER A 33 -1.41 12.50 -16.35
N THR A 34 -1.51 11.17 -16.44
CA THR A 34 -2.55 10.41 -15.76
C THR A 34 -2.49 10.82 -14.29
N SER A 35 -3.57 11.43 -13.80
CA SER A 35 -3.65 11.96 -12.44
C SER A 35 -4.79 11.28 -11.71
N ILE A 36 -4.74 11.33 -10.38
CA ILE A 36 -5.85 10.89 -9.54
C ILE A 36 -6.91 11.99 -9.57
N LYS A 37 -8.11 11.67 -10.08
CA LYS A 37 -9.24 12.60 -10.11
C LYS A 37 -10.19 12.28 -8.97
N VAL A 38 -10.62 13.33 -8.26
CA VAL A 38 -11.69 13.25 -7.28
C VAL A 38 -12.80 14.20 -7.72
N PRO A 39 -14.07 13.77 -7.73
CA PRO A 39 -15.20 14.66 -7.97
C PRO A 39 -15.23 15.81 -6.97
N LYS A 40 -15.45 17.03 -7.45
CA LYS A 40 -15.75 18.15 -6.55
C LYS A 40 -17.02 17.88 -5.75
N VAL A 41 -17.00 18.16 -4.45
CA VAL A 41 -18.20 18.11 -3.59
C VAL A 41 -19.01 19.40 -3.73
N TYR A 42 -20.32 19.30 -3.94
CA TYR A 42 -21.22 20.44 -3.93
C TYR A 42 -21.91 20.59 -2.58
N TRP A 43 -21.23 21.24 -1.64
CA TRP A 43 -21.67 21.37 -0.24
C TRP A 43 -23.07 21.96 -0.04
N ASN A 44 -23.52 22.86 -0.90
CA ASN A 44 -24.88 23.43 -0.84
C ASN A 44 -25.99 22.39 -1.09
N TYR A 45 -25.64 21.24 -1.67
CA TYR A 45 -26.54 20.13 -1.96
C TYR A 45 -26.14 18.84 -1.22
N THR A 46 -25.17 18.91 -0.31
CA THR A 46 -24.71 17.78 0.50
C THR A 46 -25.24 17.92 1.92
N CYS A 47 -25.79 16.84 2.45
CA CYS A 47 -26.22 16.73 3.85
C CYS A 47 -25.87 15.32 4.37
N LYS A 48 -26.23 14.99 5.61
CA LYS A 48 -25.87 13.69 6.20
C LYS A 48 -26.36 12.47 5.40
N THR A 49 -27.44 12.62 4.63
CA THR A 49 -28.10 11.52 3.89
C THR A 49 -28.06 11.70 2.37
N ILE A 50 -27.47 12.78 1.86
CA ILE A 50 -27.26 12.99 0.42
C ILE A 50 -25.84 13.54 0.19
N LEU A 51 -25.03 12.85 -0.60
CA LEU A 51 -23.75 13.35 -1.12
C LEU A 51 -23.92 13.80 -2.58
N THR A 52 -23.68 15.08 -2.86
CA THR A 52 -23.74 15.61 -4.24
C THR A 52 -22.34 15.90 -4.76
N LEU A 53 -21.96 15.25 -5.87
CA LEU A 53 -20.63 15.30 -6.47
C LEU A 53 -20.65 15.81 -7.91
N GLU A 54 -19.49 16.26 -8.40
CA GLU A 54 -19.20 16.48 -9.82
C GLU A 54 -19.52 15.23 -10.65
N TRP A 55 -20.31 15.41 -11.70
CA TRP A 55 -20.49 14.37 -12.70
C TRP A 55 -19.19 14.18 -13.48
N ILE A 56 -18.69 12.95 -13.54
CA ILE A 56 -17.52 12.58 -14.31
C ILE A 56 -17.90 11.45 -15.26
N ASP A 57 -17.78 11.71 -16.56
CA ASP A 57 -17.88 10.67 -17.57
C ASP A 57 -16.63 9.79 -17.52
N GLY A 58 -16.83 8.49 -17.28
CA GLY A 58 -15.75 7.54 -17.15
C GLY A 58 -16.09 6.15 -17.64
N ILE A 59 -15.04 5.40 -17.96
CA ILE A 59 -15.08 4.01 -18.41
C ILE A 59 -14.62 3.16 -17.23
N LYS A 60 -15.40 2.15 -16.83
CA LYS A 60 -14.98 1.21 -15.79
C LYS A 60 -13.67 0.54 -16.18
N LEU A 61 -12.74 0.38 -15.23
CA LEU A 61 -11.45 -0.27 -15.49
C LEU A 61 -11.58 -1.72 -16.00
N THR A 62 -12.69 -2.38 -15.66
CA THR A 62 -13.01 -3.75 -16.11
C THR A 62 -13.51 -3.82 -17.55
N ASP A 63 -13.90 -2.69 -18.17
CA ASP A 63 -14.38 -2.63 -19.55
C ASP A 63 -13.21 -2.42 -20.53
N ALA A 64 -12.48 -3.52 -20.78
CA ALA A 64 -11.31 -3.52 -21.65
C ALA A 64 -11.60 -3.03 -23.07
N GLU A 65 -12.80 -3.32 -23.59
CA GLU A 65 -13.19 -2.96 -24.96
C GLU A 65 -13.35 -1.43 -25.09
N ARG A 66 -14.07 -0.79 -24.16
CA ARG A 66 -14.24 0.67 -24.19
C ARG A 66 -12.94 1.41 -23.92
N ILE A 67 -12.10 0.91 -23.02
CA ILE A 67 -10.77 1.48 -22.76
C ILE A 67 -9.89 1.45 -24.02
N SER A 68 -9.89 0.31 -24.72
CA SER A 68 -9.16 0.16 -25.98
C SER A 68 -9.69 1.10 -27.07
N LYS A 69 -11.01 1.18 -27.24
CA LYS A 69 -11.65 2.12 -28.20
C LYS A 69 -11.35 3.58 -27.89
N ALA A 70 -11.20 3.94 -26.61
CA ALA A 70 -10.84 5.27 -26.18
C ALA A 70 -9.32 5.55 -26.24
N ASN A 71 -8.51 4.59 -26.72
CA ASN A 71 -7.04 4.66 -26.75
C ASN A 71 -6.41 4.98 -25.38
N LEU A 72 -7.05 4.53 -24.29
CA LEU A 72 -6.57 4.76 -22.93
C LEU A 72 -5.60 3.65 -22.52
N ASN A 73 -4.50 4.03 -21.87
CA ASN A 73 -3.53 3.08 -21.36
C ASN A 73 -4.01 2.50 -20.02
N ARG A 74 -4.67 1.33 -20.06
CA ARG A 74 -5.16 0.63 -18.85
C ARG A 74 -4.07 0.40 -17.82
N LYS A 75 -2.90 -0.06 -18.29
CA LYS A 75 -1.78 -0.40 -17.41
C LYS A 75 -1.30 0.83 -16.64
N ARG A 76 -1.12 1.96 -17.32
CA ARG A 76 -0.72 3.23 -16.68
C ARG A 76 -1.69 3.65 -15.57
N MET A 77 -2.99 3.46 -15.77
CA MET A 77 -3.99 3.80 -14.74
C MET A 77 -3.90 2.87 -13.53
N ILE A 78 -3.64 1.58 -13.75
CA ILE A 78 -3.39 0.62 -12.66
C ILE A 78 -2.14 1.02 -11.89
N ASP A 79 -1.05 1.33 -12.61
CA ASP A 79 0.22 1.75 -12.02
C ASP A 79 0.04 3.03 -11.17
N GLU A 80 -0.74 4.01 -11.66
CA GLU A 80 -1.04 5.24 -10.93
C GLU A 80 -1.90 4.97 -9.68
N GLY A 81 -2.93 4.13 -9.80
CA GLY A 81 -3.78 3.74 -8.67
C GLY A 81 -2.99 3.01 -7.59
N LEU A 82 -2.09 2.11 -8.00
CA LEU A 82 -1.18 1.40 -7.11
C LEU A 82 -0.20 2.35 -6.42
N TYR A 83 0.44 3.24 -7.18
CA TYR A 83 1.33 4.26 -6.63
C TYR A 83 0.60 5.14 -5.61
N CYS A 84 -0.63 5.57 -5.93
CA CYS A 84 -1.49 6.32 -5.03
C CYS A 84 -1.78 5.54 -3.73
N SER A 85 -2.13 4.25 -3.82
CA SER A 85 -2.36 3.40 -2.65
C SER A 85 -1.11 3.19 -1.79
N LEU A 86 0.06 3.01 -2.41
CA LEU A 86 1.33 2.91 -1.68
C LEU A 86 1.68 4.22 -0.97
N ARG A 87 1.50 5.36 -1.65
CA ARG A 87 1.68 6.70 -1.07
C ARG A 87 0.75 6.94 0.11
N GLN A 88 -0.51 6.53 0.01
CA GLN A 88 -1.46 6.59 1.11
C GLN A 88 -0.97 5.82 2.34
N LEU A 89 -0.51 4.58 2.17
CA LEU A 89 -0.13 3.69 3.28
C LEU A 89 1.24 3.99 3.88
N LEU A 90 2.21 4.40 3.06
CA LEU A 90 3.62 4.44 3.44
C LEU A 90 4.18 5.86 3.58
N GLU A 91 3.53 6.85 2.98
CA GLU A 91 4.00 8.25 2.99
C GLU A 91 3.08 9.17 3.78
N GLU A 92 1.86 9.40 3.29
CA GLU A 92 0.93 10.39 3.86
C GLU A 92 0.21 9.86 5.11
N GLY A 93 -0.27 8.61 5.02
CA GLY A 93 -1.01 7.92 6.07
C GLY A 93 -2.51 8.12 6.08
N PHE A 94 -3.07 8.89 5.14
CA PHE A 94 -4.53 8.97 4.96
C PHE A 94 -4.95 8.01 3.84
N PHE A 95 -5.51 6.85 4.18
CA PHE A 95 -5.65 5.75 3.23
C PHE A 95 -7.09 5.29 3.03
N HIS A 96 -7.35 4.79 1.83
CA HIS A 96 -8.60 4.16 1.45
C HIS A 96 -8.54 2.67 1.84
N ALA A 97 -9.40 2.25 2.77
CA ALA A 97 -9.40 0.88 3.31
C ALA A 97 -10.06 -0.15 2.39
N ASP A 98 -10.86 0.29 1.41
CA ASP A 98 -11.47 -0.61 0.41
C ASP A 98 -11.56 -0.02 -1.03
N PRO A 99 -10.43 0.19 -1.74
CA PRO A 99 -10.42 0.78 -3.08
C PRO A 99 -10.90 -0.21 -4.16
N HIS A 100 -12.17 -0.61 -4.10
CA HIS A 100 -12.78 -1.59 -4.98
C HIS A 100 -12.84 -1.08 -6.45
N PRO A 101 -12.64 -1.93 -7.49
CA PRO A 101 -12.59 -1.48 -8.88
C PRO A 101 -13.89 -0.84 -9.37
N GLY A 102 -15.01 -1.17 -8.71
CA GLY A 102 -16.32 -0.59 -9.00
C GLY A 102 -16.42 0.91 -8.71
N ASN A 103 -15.57 1.44 -7.83
CA ASN A 103 -15.52 2.84 -7.45
C ASN A 103 -14.46 3.64 -8.24
N LEU A 104 -13.84 2.99 -9.23
CA LEU A 104 -12.76 3.52 -10.06
C LEU A 104 -13.17 3.57 -11.53
N VAL A 105 -12.95 4.72 -12.17
CA VAL A 105 -13.16 4.85 -13.62
C VAL A 105 -12.00 5.58 -14.28
N ALA A 106 -11.76 5.23 -15.53
CA ALA A 106 -10.90 5.95 -16.44
C ALA A 106 -11.66 7.13 -17.06
N THR A 107 -11.16 8.36 -16.89
CA THR A 107 -11.72 9.53 -17.59
C THR A 107 -11.21 9.58 -19.03
N GLU A 108 -11.89 10.33 -19.90
CA GLU A 108 -11.44 10.55 -21.30
C GLU A 108 -10.04 11.17 -21.38
N GLY A 109 -9.68 12.02 -20.40
CA GLY A 109 -8.33 12.59 -20.26
C GLY A 109 -7.28 11.62 -19.72
N GLY A 110 -7.62 10.34 -19.53
CA GLY A 110 -6.72 9.30 -19.05
C GLY A 110 -6.35 9.42 -17.58
N SER A 111 -7.16 10.11 -16.76
CA SER A 111 -7.03 10.16 -15.30
C SER A 111 -7.82 9.03 -14.65
N LEU A 112 -7.39 8.60 -13.46
CA LEU A 112 -8.09 7.61 -12.65
C LEU A 112 -8.98 8.30 -11.63
N ALA A 113 -10.29 8.23 -11.81
CA ALA A 113 -11.26 8.88 -10.93
C ALA A 113 -11.78 7.94 -9.83
N TYR A 114 -11.80 8.43 -8.60
CA TYR A 114 -12.30 7.75 -7.40
C TYR A 114 -13.65 8.35 -6.98
N PHE A 115 -14.62 7.51 -6.60
CA PHE A 115 -15.96 7.98 -6.21
C PHE A 115 -16.41 7.66 -4.79
N ASP A 116 -15.80 6.66 -4.16
CA ASP A 116 -16.15 6.23 -2.80
C ASP A 116 -15.05 6.68 -1.86
N PHE A 117 -15.44 7.34 -0.77
CA PHE A 117 -14.53 7.75 0.30
C PHE A 117 -15.15 7.46 1.67
N GLY A 118 -16.08 6.51 1.72
CA GLY A 118 -16.78 6.11 2.95
C GLY A 118 -15.86 5.35 3.91
N MET A 119 -14.86 4.64 3.38
CA MET A 119 -13.90 3.85 4.15
C MET A 119 -12.49 4.44 4.12
N MET A 120 -12.31 5.60 4.74
CA MET A 120 -10.99 6.21 4.92
C MET A 120 -10.48 6.03 6.34
N GLY A 121 -9.17 5.91 6.48
CA GLY A 121 -8.48 5.80 7.77
C GLY A 121 -7.20 6.60 7.82
N ASP A 122 -6.70 6.79 9.04
CA ASP A 122 -5.40 7.38 9.30
C ASP A 122 -4.47 6.32 9.89
N ILE A 123 -3.26 6.19 9.35
CA ILE A 123 -2.18 5.38 9.92
C ILE A 123 -1.08 6.32 10.47
N PRO A 124 -0.83 6.32 11.78
CA PRO A 124 0.27 7.09 12.37
C PRO A 124 1.63 6.82 11.74
N ARG A 125 2.50 7.85 11.71
CA ARG A 125 3.84 7.75 11.09
C ARG A 125 4.67 6.58 11.60
N HIS A 126 4.67 6.31 12.91
CA HIS A 126 5.49 5.23 13.49
C HIS A 126 5.07 3.85 12.94
N TYR A 127 3.77 3.62 12.74
CA TYR A 127 3.28 2.40 12.11
C TYR A 127 3.65 2.32 10.63
N ARG A 128 3.63 3.44 9.89
CA ARG A 128 4.09 3.49 8.49
C ARG A 128 5.57 3.13 8.36
N VAL A 129 6.41 3.70 9.22
CA VAL A 129 7.85 3.38 9.27
C VAL A 129 8.04 1.89 9.61
N GLY A 130 7.24 1.35 10.54
CA GLY A 130 7.22 -0.08 10.84
C GLY A 130 6.87 -0.95 9.62
N LEU A 131 5.84 -0.59 8.84
CA LEU A 131 5.48 -1.30 7.60
C LEU A 131 6.64 -1.31 6.58
N ILE A 132 7.32 -0.18 6.41
CA ILE A 132 8.48 -0.06 5.53
C ILE A 132 9.61 -0.98 6.02
N GLN A 133 9.91 -0.96 7.31
CA GLN A 133 10.96 -1.80 7.91
C GLN A 133 10.64 -3.29 7.76
N MET A 134 9.40 -3.70 8.06
CA MET A 134 8.94 -5.07 7.87
C MET A 134 9.06 -5.52 6.42
N LEU A 135 8.68 -4.68 5.45
CA LEU A 135 8.81 -5.03 4.03
C LEU A 135 10.28 -5.22 3.64
N VAL A 136 11.17 -4.35 4.13
CA VAL A 136 12.61 -4.45 3.91
C VAL A 136 13.15 -5.77 4.46
N HIS A 137 12.85 -6.12 5.71
CA HIS A 137 13.32 -7.37 6.29
C HIS A 137 12.71 -8.60 5.60
N TYR A 138 11.43 -8.55 5.24
CA TYR A 138 10.75 -9.63 4.53
C TYR A 138 11.38 -9.92 3.16
N VAL A 139 11.55 -8.90 2.32
CA VAL A 139 12.15 -9.05 0.97
C VAL A 139 13.60 -9.52 1.05
N ASN A 140 14.34 -9.09 2.07
CA ASN A 140 15.71 -9.49 2.28
C ASN A 140 15.86 -10.83 3.03
N ARG A 141 14.75 -11.51 3.35
CA ARG A 141 14.70 -12.77 4.12
C ARG A 141 15.44 -12.66 5.46
N ASP A 142 15.39 -11.47 6.07
CA ASP A 142 16.00 -11.16 7.35
C ASP A 142 15.04 -11.56 8.48
N SER A 143 15.05 -12.85 8.83
CA SER A 143 14.08 -13.39 9.79
C SER A 143 14.25 -12.82 11.20
N LEU A 144 15.49 -12.50 11.60
CA LEU A 144 15.76 -11.86 12.89
C LEU A 144 15.31 -10.40 12.88
N GLY A 145 15.60 -9.64 11.82
CA GLY A 145 15.08 -8.29 11.66
C GLY A 145 13.55 -8.26 11.74
N LEU A 146 12.88 -9.15 11.00
CA LEU A 146 11.42 -9.23 10.99
C LEU A 146 10.82 -9.63 12.35
N ALA A 147 11.47 -10.54 13.10
CA ALA A 147 11.05 -10.88 14.46
C ALA A 147 11.16 -9.68 15.42
N ASN A 148 12.23 -8.88 15.29
CA ASN A 148 12.39 -7.65 16.07
C ASN A 148 11.35 -6.58 15.70
N ASP A 149 10.97 -6.48 14.42
CA ASP A 149 9.89 -5.58 13.99
C ASP A 149 8.57 -5.96 14.63
N PHE A 150 8.21 -7.25 14.60
CA PHE A 150 7.00 -7.76 15.23
C PHE A 150 6.96 -7.45 16.73
N HIS A 151 8.09 -7.56 17.42
CA HIS A 151 8.17 -7.19 18.82
C HIS A 151 8.01 -5.69 19.03
N SER A 152 8.71 -4.87 18.24
CA SER A 152 8.68 -3.40 18.34
C SER A 152 7.30 -2.82 18.04
N LEU A 153 6.52 -3.49 17.21
CA LEU A 153 5.15 -3.13 16.85
C LEU A 153 4.08 -3.71 17.79
N GLY A 154 4.50 -4.48 18.81
CA GLY A 154 3.61 -5.11 19.77
C GLY A 154 2.79 -6.27 19.20
N PHE A 155 3.25 -6.88 18.10
CA PHE A 155 2.56 -8.02 17.49
C PHE A 155 2.79 -9.31 18.25
N VAL A 156 3.93 -9.45 18.92
CA VAL A 156 4.23 -10.58 19.80
C VAL A 156 4.17 -10.15 21.27
N PRO A 157 3.71 -11.03 22.18
CA PRO A 157 3.72 -10.76 23.61
C PRO A 157 5.12 -10.42 24.15
N GLU A 158 5.19 -9.58 25.19
CA GLU A 158 6.43 -9.37 25.93
C GLU A 158 6.99 -10.68 26.50
N GLY A 159 8.32 -10.84 26.48
CA GLY A 159 9.01 -12.05 26.94
C GLY A 159 9.03 -13.20 25.93
N THR A 160 8.47 -13.02 24.73
CA THR A 160 8.58 -14.00 23.63
C THR A 160 10.05 -14.17 23.21
N ASP A 161 10.49 -15.41 23.00
CA ASP A 161 11.83 -15.70 22.47
C ASP A 161 11.92 -15.32 20.98
N LEU A 162 12.54 -14.17 20.70
CA LEU A 162 12.67 -13.65 19.35
C LEU A 162 13.57 -14.50 18.46
N LEU A 163 14.49 -15.29 19.03
CA LEU A 163 15.30 -16.23 18.23
C LEU A 163 14.44 -17.39 17.74
N ALA A 164 13.55 -17.91 18.60
CA ALA A 164 12.58 -18.93 18.21
C ALA A 164 11.64 -18.42 17.11
N VAL A 165 11.13 -17.18 17.23
CA VAL A 165 10.33 -16.53 16.18
C VAL A 165 11.13 -16.42 14.87
N ALA A 166 12.39 -15.96 14.95
CA ALA A 166 13.25 -15.80 13.79
C ALA A 166 13.55 -17.14 13.09
N ASP A 167 13.67 -18.24 13.84
CA ASP A 167 13.89 -19.57 13.28
C ASP A 167 12.63 -20.14 12.63
N ALA A 168 11.45 -19.92 13.22
CA ALA A 168 10.18 -20.28 12.60
C ALA A 168 9.95 -19.50 11.29
N LEU A 169 10.26 -18.20 11.27
CA LEU A 169 10.22 -17.37 10.06
C LEU A 169 11.21 -17.87 9.00
N ARG A 170 12.43 -18.23 9.40
CA ARG A 170 13.46 -18.77 8.50
C ARG A 170 13.00 -20.08 7.86
N PHE A 171 12.39 -20.96 8.64
CA PHE A 171 11.81 -22.21 8.14
C PHE A 171 10.69 -21.93 7.14
N SER A 172 9.78 -21.02 7.46
CA SER A 172 8.68 -20.62 6.56
C SER A 172 9.18 -20.05 5.24
N PHE A 173 10.23 -19.22 5.25
CA PHE A 173 10.85 -18.69 4.04
C PHE A 173 11.52 -19.75 3.15
N GLY A 174 11.94 -20.88 3.74
CA GLY A 174 12.56 -22.00 3.03
C GLY A 174 11.55 -22.93 2.34
N ASP A 175 10.25 -22.81 2.62
CA ASP A 175 9.23 -23.67 2.03
C ASP A 175 8.91 -23.24 0.58
N VAL A 176 9.47 -24.00 -0.37
CA VAL A 176 9.27 -23.81 -1.82
C VAL A 176 7.79 -23.84 -2.21
N ARG A 177 6.93 -24.51 -1.43
CA ARG A 177 5.48 -24.59 -1.71
C ARG A 177 4.74 -23.28 -1.47
N ARG A 178 5.36 -22.31 -0.80
CA ARG A 178 4.75 -21.02 -0.43
C ARG A 178 5.33 -19.82 -1.19
N GLN A 179 6.12 -20.02 -2.25
CA GLN A 179 6.85 -18.98 -3.01
C GLN A 179 6.04 -17.83 -3.66
N SER A 180 4.75 -17.70 -3.38
CA SER A 180 3.97 -16.58 -3.89
C SER A 180 4.34 -15.27 -3.19
N ASN A 181 4.65 -14.25 -3.99
CA ASN A 181 4.90 -12.87 -3.55
C ASN A 181 3.61 -12.02 -3.58
N ASP A 182 2.45 -12.67 -3.69
CA ASP A 182 1.15 -12.04 -3.51
C ASP A 182 0.79 -11.92 -2.02
N PHE A 183 -0.16 -11.05 -1.69
CA PHE A 183 -0.57 -10.76 -0.32
C PHE A 183 -1.00 -12.03 0.42
N GLN A 184 -1.78 -12.88 -0.25
CA GLN A 184 -2.21 -14.15 0.33
C GLN A 184 -1.01 -15.07 0.65
N GLY A 185 -0.02 -15.14 -0.22
CA GLY A 185 1.23 -15.88 -0.01
C GLY A 185 2.02 -15.37 1.18
N VAL A 186 2.16 -14.05 1.32
CA VAL A 186 2.78 -13.42 2.49
C VAL A 186 2.03 -13.79 3.77
N MET A 187 0.70 -13.64 3.78
CA MET A 187 -0.10 -13.99 4.94
C MET A 187 0.00 -15.48 5.29
N ASN A 188 0.07 -16.36 4.30
CA ASN A 188 0.26 -17.80 4.50
C ASN A 188 1.65 -18.12 5.06
N HIS A 189 2.71 -17.40 4.67
CA HIS A 189 4.04 -17.56 5.25
C HIS A 189 4.05 -17.20 6.74
N LEU A 190 3.32 -16.16 7.11
CA LEU A 190 3.32 -15.66 8.48
C LEU A 190 2.33 -16.39 9.38
N TYR A 191 1.28 -17.01 8.83
CA TYR A 191 0.18 -17.60 9.60
C TYR A 191 0.65 -18.60 10.67
N ASP A 192 1.51 -19.55 10.33
CA ASP A 192 1.96 -20.57 11.29
C ASP A 192 2.75 -19.94 12.44
N VAL A 193 3.62 -18.98 12.13
CA VAL A 193 4.39 -18.21 13.13
C VAL A 193 3.45 -17.37 13.99
N MET A 194 2.47 -16.72 13.37
CA MET A 194 1.47 -15.92 14.08
C MET A 194 0.68 -16.76 15.07
N TYR A 195 0.29 -17.97 14.67
CA TYR A 195 -0.45 -18.89 15.52
C TYR A 195 0.43 -19.46 16.65
N GLU A 196 1.64 -19.92 16.34
CA GLU A 196 2.57 -20.52 17.29
C GLU A 196 2.97 -19.55 18.42
N PHE A 197 3.26 -18.29 18.06
CA PHE A 197 3.74 -17.28 18.99
C PHE A 197 2.64 -16.34 19.51
N SER A 198 1.37 -16.70 19.33
CA SER A 198 0.21 -15.95 19.85
C SER A 198 0.21 -14.47 19.43
N PHE A 199 0.40 -14.21 18.14
CA PHE A 199 0.42 -12.85 17.61
C PHE A 199 -0.91 -12.14 17.87
N SER A 200 -0.83 -10.85 18.19
CA SER A 200 -1.98 -9.95 18.28
C SER A 200 -1.76 -8.76 17.37
N LEU A 201 -2.67 -8.57 16.40
CA LEU A 201 -2.60 -7.43 15.50
C LEU A 201 -3.28 -6.22 16.14
N PRO A 202 -2.59 -5.08 16.32
CA PRO A 202 -3.21 -3.84 16.73
C PRO A 202 -4.31 -3.43 15.74
N PRO A 203 -5.40 -2.79 16.20
CA PRO A 203 -6.53 -2.40 15.34
C PRO A 203 -6.13 -1.58 14.11
N ASP A 204 -5.12 -0.71 14.24
CA ASP A 204 -4.60 0.12 13.16
C ASP A 204 -4.08 -0.72 11.98
N TYR A 205 -3.46 -1.87 12.26
CA TYR A 205 -2.94 -2.78 11.22
C TYR A 205 -4.02 -3.64 10.57
N ALA A 206 -5.14 -3.91 11.26
CA ALA A 206 -6.23 -4.67 10.68
C ALA A 206 -6.85 -3.95 9.47
N LEU A 207 -6.95 -2.62 9.52
CA LEU A 207 -7.41 -1.80 8.39
C LEU A 207 -6.39 -1.78 7.25
N VAL A 208 -5.09 -1.76 7.56
CA VAL A 208 -4.03 -1.82 6.54
C VAL A 208 -4.04 -3.16 5.81
N ILE A 209 -4.18 -4.28 6.54
CA ILE A 209 -4.31 -5.63 5.96
C ILE A 209 -5.51 -5.68 5.00
N ARG A 210 -6.64 -5.07 5.39
CA ARG A 210 -7.82 -4.96 4.52
C ARG A 210 -7.54 -4.13 3.27
N ALA A 211 -6.90 -2.97 3.42
CA ALA A 211 -6.53 -2.09 2.32
C ALA A 211 -5.60 -2.80 1.31
N LEU A 212 -4.58 -3.50 1.79
CA LEU A 212 -3.64 -4.27 0.96
C LEU A 212 -4.32 -5.45 0.25
N GLY A 213 -5.21 -6.17 0.95
CA GLY A 213 -5.99 -7.26 0.35
C GLY A 213 -6.95 -6.76 -0.74
N SER A 214 -7.65 -5.66 -0.49
CA SER A 214 -8.54 -5.02 -1.48
C SER A 214 -7.75 -4.47 -2.68
N LEU A 215 -6.61 -3.82 -2.42
CA LEU A 215 -5.68 -3.36 -3.47
C LEU A 215 -5.20 -4.51 -4.35
N GLU A 216 -4.76 -5.63 -3.77
CA GLU A 216 -4.35 -6.81 -4.54
C GLU A 216 -5.52 -7.41 -5.32
N GLY A 217 -6.70 -7.53 -4.72
CA GLY A 217 -7.90 -8.02 -5.40
C GLY A 217 -8.26 -7.15 -6.61
N THR A 218 -8.23 -5.82 -6.43
CA THR A 218 -8.43 -4.83 -7.50
C THR A 218 -7.38 -4.96 -8.59
N ALA A 219 -6.11 -5.04 -8.22
CA ALA A 219 -5.02 -5.16 -9.16
C ALA A 219 -5.09 -6.48 -9.94
N LYS A 220 -5.36 -7.62 -9.28
CA LYS A 220 -5.50 -8.95 -9.92
C LYS A 220 -6.70 -9.08 -10.84
N ALA A 221 -7.79 -8.38 -10.55
CA ALA A 221 -8.94 -8.29 -11.46
C ALA A 221 -8.56 -7.63 -12.80
N LEU A 222 -7.49 -6.83 -12.81
CA LEU A 222 -7.01 -6.08 -13.97
C LEU A 222 -5.69 -6.63 -14.54
N ASP A 223 -4.87 -7.29 -13.75
CA ASP A 223 -3.63 -7.97 -14.14
C ASP A 223 -3.48 -9.25 -13.31
N PRO A 224 -3.84 -10.42 -13.86
CA PRO A 224 -3.77 -11.68 -13.12
C PRO A 224 -2.37 -12.07 -12.61
N GLU A 225 -1.30 -11.52 -13.19
CA GLU A 225 0.08 -11.77 -12.77
C GLU A 225 0.58 -10.75 -11.72
N PHE A 226 -0.28 -9.84 -11.27
CA PHE A 226 0.06 -8.82 -10.30
C PHE A 226 0.60 -9.40 -8.98
N LYS A 227 1.71 -8.82 -8.52
CA LYS A 227 2.33 -9.15 -7.23
C LYS A 227 2.58 -7.89 -6.43
N VAL A 228 1.91 -7.80 -5.28
CA VAL A 228 1.94 -6.60 -4.43
C VAL A 228 3.34 -6.27 -3.93
N ILE A 229 4.14 -7.27 -3.55
CA ILE A 229 5.47 -7.05 -2.98
C ILE A 229 6.46 -6.53 -4.03
N GLU A 230 6.42 -7.11 -5.24
CA GLU A 230 7.29 -6.69 -6.35
C GLU A 230 7.00 -5.23 -6.76
N SER A 231 5.75 -4.80 -6.63
CA SER A 231 5.35 -3.42 -6.93
C SER A 231 5.61 -2.43 -5.78
N ALA A 232 5.48 -2.88 -4.52
CA ALA A 232 5.68 -2.04 -3.35
C ALA A 232 7.17 -1.78 -3.06
N TYR A 233 8.05 -2.74 -3.36
CA TYR A 233 9.45 -2.66 -2.98
C TYR A 233 10.18 -1.46 -3.62
N PRO A 234 10.08 -1.19 -4.94
CA PRO A 234 10.69 0.01 -5.54
C PRO A 234 10.21 1.31 -4.91
N PHE A 235 8.92 1.41 -4.57
CA PHE A 235 8.36 2.56 -3.86
C PHE A 235 9.02 2.75 -2.48
N VAL A 236 9.14 1.67 -1.71
CA VAL A 236 9.80 1.68 -0.40
C VAL A 236 11.25 2.12 -0.49
N ILE A 237 11.99 1.64 -1.48
CA ILE A 237 13.38 2.05 -1.70
C ILE A 237 13.47 3.54 -2.05
N GLY A 238 12.64 4.01 -2.98
CA GLY A 238 12.54 5.43 -3.31
C GLY A 238 12.26 6.28 -2.06
N ARG A 239 11.36 5.81 -1.18
CA ARG A 239 11.04 6.49 0.07
C ARG A 239 12.20 6.51 1.06
N LEU A 240 12.92 5.40 1.23
CA LEU A 240 14.12 5.33 2.09
C LEU A 240 15.24 6.26 1.62
N LEU A 241 15.39 6.42 0.30
CA LEU A 241 16.38 7.34 -0.27
C LEU A 241 15.98 8.80 -0.06
N ALA A 242 14.69 9.11 -0.27
CA ALA A 242 14.14 10.47 -0.22
C ALA A 242 13.90 11.00 1.19
N ASP A 243 13.50 10.16 2.17
CA ASP A 243 13.20 10.60 3.54
C ASP A 243 14.49 10.81 4.36
N PRO A 244 14.79 12.03 4.83
CA PRO A 244 16.01 12.30 5.60
C PRO A 244 15.88 11.97 7.09
N SER A 245 14.72 11.52 7.57
CA SER A 245 14.51 11.28 9.00
C SER A 245 15.44 10.21 9.58
N PRO A 246 15.79 10.31 10.88
CA PRO A 246 16.70 9.35 11.52
C PRO A 246 16.26 7.88 11.38
N ASP A 247 14.96 7.61 11.52
CA ASP A 247 14.42 6.24 11.41
C ASP A 247 14.61 5.66 10.00
N MET A 248 14.29 6.44 8.97
CA MET A 248 14.43 6.01 7.57
C MET A 248 15.90 5.84 7.18
N ARG A 249 16.78 6.72 7.67
CA ARG A 249 18.23 6.59 7.49
C ARG A 249 18.80 5.37 8.20
N LYS A 250 18.26 5.02 9.38
CA LYS A 250 18.63 3.79 10.08
C LYS A 250 18.25 2.56 9.26
N ILE A 251 17.01 2.48 8.75
CA ILE A 251 16.55 1.36 7.90
C ILE A 251 17.42 1.26 6.62
N LEU A 252 17.68 2.38 5.95
CA LEU A 252 18.53 2.39 4.76
C LEU A 252 19.97 1.93 5.07
N ARG A 253 20.52 2.34 6.22
CA ARG A 253 21.84 1.89 6.67
C ARG A 253 21.84 0.39 6.94
N GLU A 254 20.86 -0.15 7.66
CA GLU A 254 20.74 -1.59 7.96
C GLU A 254 20.53 -2.43 6.69
N LEU A 255 19.84 -1.86 5.70
CA LEU A 255 19.68 -2.46 4.38
C LEU A 255 21.01 -2.57 3.64
N LEU A 256 21.87 -1.55 3.67
CA LEU A 256 23.06 -1.45 2.82
C LEU A 256 24.38 -1.82 3.49
N ILE A 257 24.48 -1.68 4.80
CA ILE A 257 25.73 -1.73 5.55
C ILE A 257 25.64 -2.82 6.64
N CYS A 258 26.69 -3.62 6.77
CA CYS A 258 26.89 -4.58 7.84
C CYS A 258 27.28 -3.87 9.15
N ASP A 259 27.21 -4.59 10.27
CA ASP A 259 27.60 -4.01 11.57
C ASP A 259 29.11 -3.69 11.64
N ASP A 260 29.93 -4.38 10.85
CA ASP A 260 31.36 -4.13 10.69
C ASP A 260 31.71 -2.98 9.72
N GLY A 261 30.69 -2.33 9.15
CA GLY A 261 30.85 -1.23 8.20
C GLY A 261 31.05 -1.65 6.73
N SER A 262 31.10 -2.94 6.44
CA SER A 262 31.17 -3.44 5.05
C SER A 262 29.83 -3.28 4.31
N ILE A 263 29.88 -3.25 2.97
CA ILE A 263 28.68 -3.12 2.12
C ILE A 263 28.05 -4.49 1.90
N ARG A 264 26.72 -4.56 2.03
CA ARG A 264 25.91 -5.73 1.67
C ARG A 264 25.67 -5.76 0.15
N TRP A 265 26.69 -6.15 -0.63
CA TRP A 265 26.66 -6.12 -2.10
C TRP A 265 25.42 -6.79 -2.71
N ASN A 266 25.03 -7.97 -2.23
CA ASN A 266 23.84 -8.68 -2.72
C ASN A 266 22.54 -7.87 -2.55
N ARG A 267 22.44 -7.05 -1.49
CA ARG A 267 21.27 -6.19 -1.27
C ARG A 267 21.34 -4.98 -2.18
N LEU A 268 22.52 -4.36 -2.34
CA LEU A 268 22.73 -3.25 -3.26
C LEU A 268 22.45 -3.63 -4.72
N GLU A 269 22.92 -4.79 -5.18
CA GLU A 269 22.63 -5.29 -6.54
C GLU A 269 21.13 -5.42 -6.78
N ARG A 270 20.36 -5.96 -5.82
CA ARG A 270 18.89 -6.00 -5.93
C ARG A 270 18.26 -4.63 -6.02
N LEU A 271 18.83 -3.61 -5.39
CA LEU A 271 18.32 -2.24 -5.48
C LEU A 271 18.60 -1.60 -6.85
N VAL A 272 19.74 -1.92 -7.46
CA VAL A 272 20.09 -1.43 -8.80
C VAL A 272 19.24 -2.10 -9.89
N HIS A 273 18.75 -3.31 -9.63
CA HIS A 273 17.91 -4.09 -10.54
C HIS A 273 16.40 -3.98 -10.29
N ALA A 274 15.98 -3.35 -9.19
CA ALA A 274 14.57 -3.12 -8.82
C ALA A 274 14.03 -1.84 -9.48
#